data_AF-W1YLW8-F1
#
_entry.id   AF-W1YLW8-F1
#
_cell.length_a   1.000
_cell.length_b   1.000
_cell.length_c   1.000
_cell.angle_alpha   90.00
_cell.angle_beta   90.00
_cell.angle_gamma   90.00
#
_symmetry.space_group_name_H-M   'P 1'
#
loop_
_entity.id
_entity.type
_entity.pdbx_description
1 polymer ?
#
loop_
_entity_poly.entity_id
_entity_poly.type
_entity_poly.pdbx_seq_one_letter_code
_entity_poly.pdbx_strand_id
1 'polypeptide(L)' 'MKGIIIASFGSIYQDAVEKSIGSIEKKVRSMYSDMEVRRVFLSDALVEKWNEKYDEKISSFT' A
#
# COMPACT_ATOMS: atom_id res chain seq x y z
N MET A 1 18.47 -9.97 -2.84
CA MET A 1 17.41 -9.04 -3.28
C MET A 1 16.98 -8.22 -2.07
N LYS A 2 16.95 -6.89 -2.17
CA LYS A 2 16.51 -6.00 -1.07
C LYS A 2 15.17 -5.38 -1.46
N GLY A 3 14.30 -5.13 -0.50
CA GLY A 3 12.98 -4.58 -0.73
C GLY A 3 12.53 -3.65 0.39
N ILE A 4 11.56 -2.81 0.07
CA ILE A 4 10.94 -1.84 0.98
C ILE A 4 9.45 -2.16 1.08
N ILE A 5 8.97 -2.34 2.31
CA ILE A 5 7.55 -2.47 2.60
C ILE A 5 7.06 -1.15 3.19
N ILE A 6 6.09 -0.54 2.54
CA ILE A 6 5.34 0.60 3.07
C ILE A 6 4.14 0.03 3.81
N ALA A 7 4.25 -0.07 5.13
CA ALA A 7 3.18 -0.51 6.00
C ALA A 7 2.41 0.71 6.54
N SER A 8 1.09 0.69 6.38
CA SER A 8 0.21 1.74 6.87
C SER A 8 -1.04 1.14 7.50
N PHE A 9 -1.75 1.88 8.36
CA PHE A 9 -3.00 1.36 8.93
C PHE A 9 -4.02 0.99 7.83
N GLY A 10 -4.11 1.80 6.78
CA GLY A 10 -4.99 1.58 5.63
C GLY A 10 -6.24 2.46 5.64
N SER A 11 -7.00 2.43 4.54
CA SER A 11 -8.29 3.11 4.38
C SER A 11 -9.06 2.47 3.23
N ILE A 12 -10.40 2.48 3.28
CA ILE A 12 -11.29 2.02 2.18
C ILE A 12 -11.65 3.12 1.16
N TYR A 13 -11.12 4.32 1.36
CA TYR A 13 -11.32 5.45 0.45
C TYR A 13 -10.14 5.56 -0.50
N GLN A 14 -10.28 5.01 -1.71
CA GLN A 14 -9.20 4.93 -2.70
C GLN A 14 -8.53 6.29 -2.99
N ASP A 15 -9.32 7.36 -3.14
CA ASP A 15 -8.76 8.70 -3.37
C ASP A 15 -7.86 9.19 -2.21
N ALA A 16 -8.25 8.89 -0.97
CA ALA A 16 -7.43 9.21 0.20
C ALA A 16 -6.15 8.37 0.23
N VAL A 17 -6.23 7.09 -0.13
CA VAL A 17 -5.06 6.18 -0.22
C VAL A 17 -4.08 6.67 -1.28
N GLU A 18 -4.56 7.02 -2.47
CA GLU A 18 -3.70 7.47 -3.57
C GLU A 18 -3.04 8.82 -3.30
N LYS A 19 -3.78 9.77 -2.73
CA LYS A 19 -3.23 11.09 -2.37
C LYS A 19 -2.21 11.03 -1.24
N SER A 20 -2.34 10.08 -0.31
CA SER A 20 -1.44 9.94 0.84
C SER A 20 -0.36 8.86 0.63
N ILE A 21 -0.75 7.59 0.74
CA ILE A 21 0.14 6.42 0.67
C ILE A 21 0.73 6.30 -0.74
N GLY A 22 -0.09 6.50 -1.79
CA GLY A 22 0.38 6.46 -3.18
C GLY A 22 1.44 7.52 -3.48
N SER A 23 1.28 8.73 -2.95
CA SER A 23 2.31 9.79 -3.06
C SER A 23 3.63 9.40 -2.38
N ILE A 24 3.56 8.79 -1.20
CA ILE A 24 4.75 8.29 -0.48
C ILE A 24 5.41 7.17 -1.26
N GLU A 25 4.65 6.20 -1.77
CA GLU A 25 5.16 5.10 -2.57
C GLU A 25 5.88 5.59 -3.82
N LYS A 26 5.30 6.53 -4.57
CA LYS A 26 5.95 7.13 -5.74
C LYS A 26 7.28 7.78 -5.38
N LYS A 27 7.33 8.50 -4.26
CA LYS A 27 8.57 9.13 -3.76
C LYS A 27 9.62 8.09 -3.39
N VAL A 28 9.23 7.03 -2.67
CA VAL A 28 10.14 5.93 -2.27
C VAL A 28 10.66 5.19 -3.49
N ARG A 29 9.80 4.83 -4.46
CA ARG A 29 10.22 4.20 -5.72
C ARG A 29 11.21 5.04 -6.50
N SER A 30 11.05 6.38 -6.49
CA SER A 30 11.99 7.28 -7.14
C SER A 30 13.34 7.36 -6.42
N MET A 31 13.36 7.26 -5.09
CA MET A 31 14.58 7.33 -4.28
C MET A 31 15.38 6.02 -4.29
N TYR A 32 14.68 4.89 -4.43
CA TYR A 32 15.24 3.54 -4.37
C TYR A 32 14.86 2.75 -5.62
N SER A 33 15.29 3.23 -6.79
CA SER A 33 14.88 2.70 -8.09
C SER A 33 15.39 1.28 -8.38
N ASP A 34 16.40 0.83 -7.65
CA ASP A 34 16.98 -0.51 -7.71
C ASP A 34 16.30 -1.51 -6.74
N MET A 35 15.34 -1.05 -5.93
CA MET A 35 14.67 -1.86 -4.92
C MET A 35 13.21 -2.15 -5.27
N GLU A 36 12.74 -3.34 -4.89
CA GLU A 36 11.31 -3.65 -4.95
C GLU A 36 10.58 -2.91 -3.83
N VAL A 37 9.55 -2.14 -4.19
CA VAL A 37 8.68 -1.45 -3.24
C VAL A 37 7.29 -2.09 -3.27
N ARG A 38 6.73 -2.43 -2.11
CA ARG A 38 5.36 -2.92 -1.96
C ARG A 38 4.62 -2.15 -0.87
N ARG A 39 3.30 -2.00 -1.02
CA ARG A 39 2.42 -1.47 0.03
C ARG A 39 1.64 -2.60 0.71
N VAL A 40 1.38 -2.45 2.00
CA VAL A 40 0.54 -3.34 2.80
C VAL A 40 -0.30 -2.53 3.79
N PHE A 41 -1.46 -3.06 4.16
CA PHE A 41 -2.27 -2.53 5.26
C PHE A 41 -2.07 -3.35 6.52
N LEU A 42 -2.11 -2.67 7.68
CA LEU A 42 -1.99 -3.31 9.00
C LEU A 42 -3.34 -3.81 9.53
N SER A 43 -4.46 -3.28 9.03
CA SER A 43 -5.80 -3.68 9.46
C SER A 43 -6.40 -4.69 8.50
N ASP A 44 -6.54 -5.95 8.95
CA ASP A 44 -7.19 -7.02 8.18
C ASP A 44 -8.62 -6.64 7.77
N ALA A 45 -9.38 -6.01 8.67
CA ALA A 45 -10.74 -5.54 8.38
C ALA A 45 -10.79 -4.50 7.23
N LEU A 46 -9.73 -3.70 7.05
CA LEU A 46 -9.63 -2.77 5.92
C LEU A 46 -9.15 -3.47 4.65
N VAL A 47 -8.27 -4.47 4.77
CA VAL A 47 -7.83 -5.33 3.66
C VAL A 47 -9.03 -6.07 3.06
N GLU A 48 -9.84 -6.71 3.88
CA GLU A 48 -11.06 -7.41 3.46
C GLU A 48 -11.99 -6.46 2.70
N LYS A 49 -12.37 -5.33 3.31
CA LYS A 49 -13.27 -4.35 2.69
C LYS A 49 -12.70 -3.75 1.40
N TRP A 50 -11.40 -3.50 1.34
CA TRP A 50 -10.75 -3.02 0.13
C TRP A 50 -10.84 -4.07 -0.98
N ASN A 51 -10.50 -5.32 -0.66
CA ASN A 51 -10.48 -6.43 -1.60
C ASN A 51 -11.87 -6.88 -2.05
N GLU A 52 -12.93 -6.57 -1.28
CA GLU A 52 -14.31 -6.73 -1.75
C GLU A 52 -14.72 -5.63 -2.74
N LYS A 53 -14.22 -4.40 -2.53
CA LYS A 53 -14.68 -3.21 -3.25
C LYS A 53 -13.91 -2.92 -4.53
N TYR A 54 -12.63 -3.25 -4.59
CA TYR A 54 -11.72 -2.86 -5.65
C TYR A 54 -11.03 -4.08 -6.29
N ASP A 55 -10.74 -3.99 -7.58
CA ASP A 55 -10.02 -5.05 -8.31
C ASP A 55 -8.54 -5.12 -7.91
N GLU A 56 -7.91 -3.96 -7.66
CA GLU A 56 -6.53 -3.88 -7.18
C GLU A 56 -6.48 -4.34 -5.72
N LYS A 57 -6.02 -5.57 -5.48
CA LYS A 57 -5.98 -6.16 -4.14
C LYS A 57 -4.80 -5.63 -3.32
N ILE A 58 -5.04 -5.40 -2.03
CA ILE A 58 -4.02 -5.07 -1.03
C ILE A 58 -3.79 -6.27 -0.13
N SER A 59 -2.53 -6.46 0.27
CA SER A 59 -2.13 -7.50 1.23
C SER A 59 -2.12 -6.97 2.66
N SER A 60 -2.38 -7.87 3.61
CA SER A 60 -2.07 -7.61 5.02
C SER A 60 -0.56 -7.69 5.24
N PHE A 61 -0.09 -7.07 6.33
CA PHE A 61 1.30 -7.22 6.78
C PHE A 61 1.54 -8.53 7.53
N THR A 62 0.49 -9.11 8.11
CA THR A 62 0.52 -10.36 8.89
C THR A 62 0.45 -11.61 8.03
#